data_AF-A0A7Y5QKY6-F1
#
_entry.id   AF-A0A7Y5QKY6-F1
#
_cell.length_a   1.000
_cell.length_b   1.000
_cell.length_c   1.000
_cell.angle_alpha   90.00
_cell.angle_beta   90.00
_cell.angle_gamma   90.00
#
_symmetry.space_group_name_H-M   'P 1'
#
loop_
_entity.id
_entity.type
_entity.pdbx_description
1 polymer ?
#
loop_
_entity_poly.entity_id
_entity_poly.type
_entity_poly.pdbx_seq_one_letter_code
_entity_poly.pdbx_strand_id
1 'polypeptide(L)' 'MVVPPALARTHAGSCRYCGGELPDGRDVHFCPHCGQNLTVKQCPACSTELEVEWQFCITCGRQVE' A
#
# COMPACT_ATOMS: atom_id res chain seq x y z
N MET A 1 -0.44 29.75 13.00
CA MET A 1 0.46 28.68 12.52
C MET A 1 -0.39 27.72 11.69
N VAL A 2 -0.61 28.06 10.42
CA VAL A 2 -1.33 27.21 9.47
C VAL A 2 -0.36 26.12 9.03
N VAL A 3 -0.50 24.93 9.59
CA VAL A 3 0.20 23.74 9.11
C VAL A 3 -0.38 23.43 7.73
N PRO A 4 0.41 23.44 6.64
CA PRO A 4 -0.09 22.99 5.36
C PRO A 4 -0.45 21.50 5.49
N PRO A 5 -1.59 21.03 4.94
CA PRO A 5 -1.78 19.60 4.79
C PRO A 5 -0.74 19.16 3.78
N ALA A 6 0.36 18.60 4.29
CA ALA A 6 1.30 17.82 3.52
C ALA A 6 0.49 16.93 2.59
N LEU A 7 0.85 16.92 1.30
CA LEU A 7 0.25 16.11 0.26
C LEU A 7 -0.06 14.71 0.80
N ALA A 8 -1.29 14.53 1.29
CA ALA A 8 -1.79 13.22 1.64
C ALA A 8 -1.81 12.51 0.31
N ARG A 9 -0.92 11.52 0.17
CA ARG A 9 -0.77 10.73 -1.03
C ARG A 9 -2.13 10.08 -1.22
N THR A 10 -2.94 10.68 -2.08
CA THR A 10 -4.29 10.21 -2.37
C THR A 10 -4.12 8.83 -2.97
N HIS A 11 -4.35 7.79 -2.16
CA HIS A 11 -4.71 6.49 -2.68
C HIS A 11 -6.14 6.57 -3.23
N ALA A 12 -6.34 7.48 -4.19
CA ALA A 12 -7.50 7.52 -5.07
C ALA A 12 -7.39 6.29 -5.96
N GLY A 13 -8.00 5.17 -5.57
CA GLY A 13 -7.87 3.95 -6.35
C GLY A 13 -8.76 2.82 -5.90
N SER A 14 -8.95 1.86 -6.80
CA SER A 14 -9.51 0.55 -6.49
C SER A 14 -8.47 -0.30 -5.76
N CYS A 15 -8.92 -1.17 -4.86
CA CYS A 15 -8.07 -2.14 -4.20
C CYS A 15 -7.34 -3.02 -5.23
N ARG A 16 -6.01 -3.09 -5.14
CA ARG A 16 -5.17 -3.92 -6.04
C ARG A 16 -5.44 -5.43 -5.95
N TYR A 17 -6.14 -5.86 -4.90
CA TYR A 17 -6.44 -7.26 -4.63
C TYR A 17 -7.85 -7.66 -5.08
N CYS A 18 -8.86 -6.86 -4.73
CA CYS A 18 -10.26 -7.19 -5.02
C CYS A 18 -10.95 -6.24 -6.00
N GLY A 19 -10.32 -5.12 -6.38
CA GLY A 19 -10.93 -4.08 -7.21
C GLY A 19 -11.96 -3.21 -6.50
N GLY A 20 -12.25 -3.46 -5.21
CA GLY A 20 -13.20 -2.66 -4.44
C GLY A 20 -12.76 -1.21 -4.28
N GLU A 21 -13.70 -0.28 -4.40
CA GLU A 21 -13.42 1.15 -4.39
C GLU A 21 -13.00 1.63 -3.00
N LEU A 22 -11.84 2.29 -2.91
CA LEU A 22 -11.32 2.80 -1.65
C LEU A 22 -11.75 4.26 -1.44
N PRO A 23 -12.11 4.64 -0.21
CA PRO A 23 -12.50 6.01 0.08
C PRO A 23 -11.30 6.96 -0.10
N ASP A 24 -11.52 8.03 -0.85
CA ASP A 24 -10.53 9.09 -1.08
C ASP A 24 -10.44 10.06 0.12
N GLY A 25 -9.30 10.74 0.27
CA GLY A 25 -9.11 11.78 1.29
C GLY A 25 -8.71 11.28 2.69
N ARG A 26 -8.34 10.00 2.84
CA ARG A 26 -7.81 9.42 4.09
C ARG A 26 -6.80 8.31 3.79
N ASP A 27 -5.82 8.12 4.67
CA ASP A 27 -4.95 6.94 4.68
C ASP A 27 -5.76 5.67 5.02
N VAL A 28 -5.98 4.84 4.00
CA VAL A 28 -6.66 3.55 4.14
C VAL A 28 -5.62 2.44 4.21
N HIS A 29 -5.37 1.95 5.42
CA HIS A 29 -4.42 0.86 5.65
C HIS A 29 -4.98 -0.51 5.26
N PHE A 30 -6.29 -0.72 5.43
CA PHE A 30 -6.95 -1.99 5.15
C PHE A 30 -8.14 -1.78 4.23
N CYS A 31 -8.32 -2.65 3.24
CA CYS A 31 -9.47 -2.59 2.35
C CYS A 31 -10.75 -2.99 3.09
N PRO A 32 -11.81 -2.16 3.12
CA PRO A 32 -13.07 -2.50 3.78
C PRO A 32 -13.88 -3.58 3.05
N HIS A 33 -13.56 -3.85 1.77
CA HIS A 33 -14.26 -4.84 0.95
C HIS A 33 -13.69 -6.25 1.10
N CYS A 34 -12.36 -6.39 1.14
CA CYS A 34 -11.70 -7.70 1.23
C CYS A 34 -10.87 -7.92 2.50
N GLY A 35 -10.68 -6.89 3.34
CA GLY A 35 -9.86 -6.96 4.55
C GLY A 35 -8.36 -6.92 4.32
N GLN A 36 -7.89 -6.80 3.06
CA GLN A 36 -6.46 -6.88 2.77
C GLN A 36 -5.70 -5.63 3.17
N ASN A 37 -4.50 -5.82 3.71
CA ASN A 37 -3.60 -4.72 4.07
C ASN A 37 -3.00 -4.09 2.79
N LEU A 38 -3.21 -2.78 2.64
CA LEU A 38 -2.77 -1.98 1.51
C LEU A 38 -1.43 -1.28 1.76
N THR A 39 -0.93 -1.27 2.99
CA THR A 39 0.40 -0.72 3.31
C THR A 39 1.52 -1.72 3.09
N VAL A 40 1.18 -2.95 2.74
CA VAL A 40 2.13 -4.01 2.41
C VAL A 40 1.95 -4.47 0.97
N LYS A 41 3.06 -4.81 0.35
CA LYS A 41 3.16 -5.45 -0.97
C LYS A 41 3.82 -6.81 -0.80
N GLN A 42 3.48 -7.76 -1.67
CA GLN A 42 4.13 -9.05 -1.71
C GLN A 42 5.31 -9.01 -2.68
N CYS A 43 6.43 -9.62 -2.28
CA CYS A 43 7.56 -9.78 -3.18
C CYS A 43 7.16 -10.68 -4.37
N PRO A 44 7.36 -10.27 -5.63
CA PRO A 44 6.97 -11.07 -6.80
C PRO A 44 7.78 -12.37 -6.94
N ALA A 45 8.88 -12.54 -6.21
CA ALA A 45 9.75 -13.70 -6.31
C ALA A 45 9.55 -14.74 -5.20
N CYS A 46 9.23 -14.31 -3.98
CA CYS A 46 9.10 -15.21 -2.82
C CYS A 46 7.81 -15.01 -2.02
N SER A 47 6.94 -14.09 -2.45
CA SER A 47 5.66 -13.77 -1.82
C SER A 47 5.74 -13.28 -0.36
N THR A 48 6.93 -12.93 0.13
CA THR A 48 7.11 -12.27 1.44
C THR A 48 6.36 -10.95 1.46
N GLU A 49 5.62 -10.70 2.54
CA GLU A 49 5.03 -9.38 2.83
C GLU A 49 6.12 -8.37 3.21
N LEU A 50 6.12 -7.25 2.51
CA LEU A 50 7.06 -6.14 2.68
C LEU A 50 6.25 -4.84 2.72
N GLU A 51 6.70 -3.85 3.45
CA GLU A 51 6.08 -2.52 3.40
C GLU A 51 6.29 -1.86 2.03
N VAL A 52 5.34 -1.00 1.64
CA VAL A 52 5.39 -0.31 0.33
C VAL A 52 6.64 0.55 0.15
N GLU A 53 7.23 1.03 1.23
CA GLU A 53 8.46 1.85 1.23
C GLU A 53 9.73 1.03 0.96
N TRP A 54 9.66 -0.29 1.03
CA TRP A 54 10.83 -1.14 0.88
C TRP A 54 11.21 -1.31 -0.58
N GLN A 55 12.48 -1.03 -0.90
CA GLN A 55 13.04 -1.18 -2.25
C GLN A 55 13.51 -2.62 -2.52
N PHE A 56 13.89 -3.37 -1.48
CA PHE A 56 14.42 -4.73 -1.60
C PHE A 56 13.75 -5.68 -0.60
N CYS A 57 13.58 -6.94 -1.00
CA CYS A 57 13.08 -7.99 -0.13
C CYS A 57 14.16 -8.46 0.84
N ILE A 58 13.90 -8.42 2.15
CA ILE A 58 14.83 -8.96 3.16
C ILE A 58 14.99 -10.47 3.11
N THR A 59 14.01 -11.19 2.54
CA THR A 59 14.04 -12.65 2.52
C THR A 59 14.81 -13.17 1.32
N CYS A 60 14.57 -12.63 0.12
CA CYS A 60 15.18 -13.13 -1.11
C CYS A 60 16.19 -12.18 -1.76
N GLY A 61 16.35 -10.96 -1.25
CA GLY A 61 17.29 -9.96 -1.76
C GLY A 61 16.90 -9.29 -3.07
N ARG A 62 15.78 -9.66 -3.70
CA ARG A 62 15.34 -9.03 -4.96
C ARG A 62 14.70 -7.68 -4.74
N GLN A 63 14.86 -6.81 -5.74
CA GLN A 63 14.20 -5.53 -5.83
C GLN A 63 12.68 -5.70 -5.98
N VAL A 64 11.93 -4.92 -5.22
CA VAL A 64 10.46 -4.85 -5.27
C VAL A 64 10.09 -3.50 -5.86
N GLU A 65 10.11 -3.44 -7.19
CA GLU A 65 9.67 -2.29 -8.00
C GLU A 65 8.24 -2.49 -8.51
#